data_AF-A0A2U1PMR5-F1
#
_entry.id   AF-A0A2U1PMR5-F1
#
_cell.length_a   1.000
_cell.length_b   1.000
_cell.length_c   1.000
_cell.angle_alpha   90.00
_cell.angle_beta   90.00
_cell.angle_gamma   90.00
#
_symmetry.space_group_name_H-M   'P 1'
#
loop_
_entity.id
_entity.type
_entity.pdbx_description
1 polymer ?
#
loop_
_entity_poly.entity_id
_entity_poly.type
_entity_poly.pdbx_seq_one_letter_code
_entity_poly.pdbx_strand_id
1 'polypeptide(L)'
;MRVSKISSSVKEDPFPSNAMRRKMDSRWMGGFSLGIDLGLSRTGLAISKGFIVKPLKVLELRGQKLEISLLDIAQEQEVDEFIIGLPVSSDGKETPQSNKVRSVAGRIAVQAAERGWRVYLQDEHGSSTDAMNRMINLGLSKLDRKQNLDAYAAVMVLERYFSESGERSEMVLPKQLDLQEKLRKGPPPEDLDFF
;
A
#
# COMPACT_ATOMS: atom_id res chain seq x y z
N MET A 1 15.48 26.47 16.98
CA MET A 1 14.05 26.12 16.78
C MET A 1 13.71 26.30 15.30
N ARG A 2 13.87 25.26 14.48
CA ARG A 2 13.49 25.32 13.04
C ARG A 2 12.08 24.77 12.94
N VAL A 3 11.10 25.66 12.85
CA VAL A 3 9.75 25.27 12.44
C VAL A 3 9.81 25.04 10.94
N SER A 4 9.93 23.77 10.54
CA SER A 4 9.80 23.38 9.14
C SER A 4 8.39 23.74 8.67
N LYS A 5 8.29 24.69 7.73
CA LYS A 5 7.07 24.99 6.99
C LYS A 5 6.59 23.69 6.33
N ILE A 6 5.56 23.07 6.92
CA ILE A 6 4.79 22.01 6.27
C ILE A 6 4.07 22.68 5.09
N SER A 7 4.29 22.16 3.88
CA SER A 7 3.54 22.53 2.67
C SER A 7 2.05 22.56 2.97
N SER A 8 1.39 23.68 2.64
CA SER A 8 -0.04 23.92 2.86
C SER A 8 -0.95 22.85 2.25
N SER A 9 -0.47 22.09 1.26
CA SER A 9 -1.22 21.02 0.58
C SER A 9 -1.58 19.83 1.46
N VAL A 10 -0.80 19.56 2.52
CA VAL A 10 -0.99 18.36 3.35
C VAL A 10 -2.16 18.53 4.32
N LYS A 11 -2.46 19.76 4.77
CA LYS A 11 -3.52 20.04 5.76
C LYS A 11 -4.96 19.93 5.21
N GLU A 12 -5.13 19.77 3.90
CA GLU A 12 -6.44 19.79 3.24
C GLU A 12 -6.79 18.47 2.53
N ASP A 13 -5.92 17.45 2.58
CA ASP A 13 -6.24 16.15 1.99
C ASP A 13 -7.43 15.52 2.76
N PRO A 14 -8.60 15.32 2.12
CA PRO A 14 -9.75 14.70 2.79
C PRO A 14 -9.50 13.22 3.14
N PHE A 15 -8.45 12.61 2.60
CA PHE A 15 -8.10 11.22 2.78
C PHE A 15 -6.59 11.08 3.08
N PRO A 16 -6.10 11.59 4.22
CA PRO A 16 -4.67 11.54 4.51
C PRO A 16 -4.25 10.10 4.80
N SER A 17 -3.27 9.59 4.05
CA SER A 17 -2.74 8.22 4.21
C SER A 17 -2.04 8.04 5.58
N ASN A 18 -1.82 6.81 6.03
CA ASN A 18 -1.22 6.56 7.35
C ASN A 18 0.17 7.21 7.53
N ALA A 19 1.01 7.19 6.49
CA ALA A 19 2.30 7.88 6.49
C ALA A 19 2.13 9.41 6.63
N MET A 20 1.14 10.02 5.97
CA MET A 20 0.85 11.45 6.11
C MET A 20 0.32 11.78 7.50
N ARG A 21 -0.58 10.96 8.06
CA ARG A 21 -1.10 11.13 9.44
C ARG A 21 0.04 11.15 10.46
N ARG A 22 1.02 10.24 10.34
CA ARG A 22 2.22 10.22 11.18
C ARG A 22 3.05 11.50 11.06
N LYS A 23 3.20 12.03 9.84
CA LYS A 23 3.92 13.28 9.59
C LYS A 23 3.22 14.48 10.24
N MET A 24 1.88 14.48 10.28
CA MET A 24 1.07 15.53 10.89
C MET A 24 1.05 15.47 12.42
N ASP A 25 0.89 14.27 13.00
CA ASP A 25 0.91 14.03 14.44
C ASP A 25 1.84 12.86 14.76
N SER A 26 3.00 13.17 15.35
CA SER A 26 4.01 12.17 15.73
C SER A 26 3.54 11.22 16.83
N ARG A 27 2.44 11.53 17.53
CA ARG A 27 1.82 10.66 18.53
C ARG A 27 0.75 9.74 17.94
N TRP A 28 0.42 9.90 16.66
CA TRP A 28 -0.52 9.00 16.00
C TRP A 28 0.08 7.59 15.95
N MET A 29 -0.58 6.66 16.64
CA MET A 29 -0.07 5.32 16.92
C MET A 29 -0.10 4.36 15.72
N GLY A 30 -0.67 4.81 14.60
CA GLY A 30 -0.66 4.06 13.36
C GLY A 30 -2.01 3.48 12.98
N GLY A 31 -2.06 3.05 11.72
CA GLY A 31 -3.12 2.26 11.11
C GLY A 31 -2.47 1.02 10.49
N PHE A 32 -3.26 0.14 9.90
CA PHE A 32 -2.77 -1.09 9.30
C PHE A 32 -2.78 -0.95 7.77
N SER A 33 -1.62 -1.13 7.15
CA SER A 33 -1.43 -0.92 5.71
C SER A 33 -1.01 -2.23 5.04
N LEU A 34 -1.75 -2.67 4.02
CA LEU A 34 -1.37 -3.81 3.19
C LEU A 34 -0.53 -3.35 1.99
N GLY A 35 0.74 -3.74 1.98
CA GLY A 35 1.67 -3.51 0.88
C GLY A 35 1.52 -4.58 -0.19
N ILE A 36 1.45 -4.17 -1.46
CA ILE A 36 1.24 -5.06 -2.60
C ILE A 36 2.25 -4.74 -3.69
N ASP A 37 3.03 -5.73 -4.10
CA ASP A 37 3.84 -5.69 -5.32
C ASP A 37 3.16 -6.56 -6.40
N LEU A 38 2.65 -5.91 -7.46
CA LEU A 38 1.93 -6.57 -8.55
C LEU A 38 2.89 -7.01 -9.66
N GLY A 39 3.51 -8.17 -9.47
CA GLY A 39 4.27 -8.86 -10.52
C GLY A 39 3.40 -9.48 -11.61
N LEU A 40 4.03 -9.96 -12.68
CA LEU A 40 3.32 -10.56 -13.83
C LEU A 40 2.65 -11.90 -13.49
N SER A 41 3.27 -12.69 -12.61
CA SER A 41 2.80 -14.04 -12.25
C SER A 41 2.55 -14.22 -10.76
N ARG A 42 3.20 -13.41 -9.93
CA ARG A 42 3.17 -13.51 -8.48
C ARG A 42 2.88 -12.13 -7.92
N THR A 43 2.14 -12.09 -6.83
CA THR A 43 1.85 -10.87 -6.09
C THR A 43 2.46 -11.00 -4.71
N GLY A 44 3.46 -10.18 -4.43
CA GLY A 44 4.05 -10.09 -3.10
C GLY A 44 3.16 -9.29 -2.17
N LEU A 45 3.01 -9.76 -0.92
CA LEU A 45 2.26 -9.07 0.12
C LEU A 45 3.13 -8.81 1.34
N ALA A 46 2.95 -7.63 1.91
CA ALA A 46 3.52 -7.22 3.20
C ALA A 46 2.46 -6.51 4.02
N ILE A 47 2.62 -6.52 5.34
CA ILE A 47 1.71 -5.85 6.28
C ILE A 47 2.50 -4.88 7.14
N SER A 48 1.93 -3.70 7.36
CA SER A 48 2.35 -2.80 8.43
C SER A 48 1.29 -2.79 9.51
N LYS A 49 1.66 -3.06 10.76
CA LYS A 49 0.83 -2.74 11.93
C LYS A 49 1.44 -1.53 12.62
N GLY A 50 0.79 -0.39 12.45
CA GLY A 50 1.37 0.93 12.70
C GLY A 50 2.51 1.21 11.73
N PHE A 51 3.75 1.15 12.23
CA PHE A 51 4.95 1.44 11.43
C PHE A 51 5.94 0.28 11.37
N ILE A 52 5.53 -0.89 11.84
CA ILE A 52 6.34 -2.10 11.82
C ILE A 52 5.92 -2.91 10.59
N VAL A 53 6.78 -2.89 9.57
CA VAL A 53 6.57 -3.59 8.29
C VAL A 53 7.12 -5.01 8.38
N LYS A 54 6.35 -5.99 7.90
CA LYS A 54 6.77 -7.39 7.80
C LYS A 54 6.27 -8.02 6.50
N PRO A 55 7.02 -8.96 5.89
CA PRO A 55 6.49 -9.76 4.79
C PRO A 55 5.29 -10.60 5.28
N LEU A 56 4.30 -10.79 4.41
CA LEU A 56 3.08 -11.54 4.74
C LEU A 56 3.02 -12.88 3.99
N LYS A 57 2.84 -12.84 2.66
CA LYS A 57 2.81 -14.04 1.80
C LYS A 57 2.96 -13.65 0.33
N VAL A 58 3.08 -14.64 -0.55
CA VAL A 58 3.05 -14.46 -2.01
C VAL A 58 1.81 -15.17 -2.56
N LEU A 59 1.06 -14.49 -3.43
CA LEU A 59 -0.09 -15.08 -4.13
C LEU A 59 0.27 -15.38 -5.59
N GLU A 60 -0.10 -16.56 -6.06
CA GLU A 60 0.00 -16.95 -7.48
C GLU A 60 -1.39 -16.92 -8.15
N LEU A 61 -2.12 -15.82 -7.91
CA LEU A 61 -3.48 -15.60 -8.40
C LEU A 61 -3.50 -14.46 -9.41
N ARG A 62 -4.55 -14.40 -10.24
CA ARG A 62 -4.74 -13.35 -11.25
C ARG A 62 -6.19 -12.92 -11.37
N GLY A 63 -6.39 -11.73 -11.91
CA GLY A 63 -7.71 -11.15 -12.18
C GLY A 63 -8.57 -11.10 -10.92
N GLN A 64 -9.86 -11.40 -11.09
CA GLN A 64 -10.83 -11.30 -10.00
C GLN A 64 -10.50 -12.17 -8.78
N LYS A 65 -9.88 -13.35 -8.97
CA LYS A 65 -9.48 -14.22 -7.84
C LYS A 65 -8.43 -13.56 -6.95
N LEU A 66 -7.48 -12.86 -7.57
CA LEU A 66 -6.49 -12.07 -6.83
C LEU A 66 -7.17 -10.93 -6.07
N GLU A 67 -8.02 -10.17 -6.76
CA GLU A 67 -8.74 -9.02 -6.18
C GLU A 67 -9.57 -9.41 -4.95
N ILE A 68 -10.33 -10.51 -5.03
CA ILE A 68 -11.11 -11.06 -3.90
C ILE A 68 -10.17 -11.47 -2.76
N SER A 69 -9.11 -12.23 -3.06
CA SER A 69 -8.17 -12.69 -2.02
C SER A 69 -7.47 -11.54 -1.30
N LEU A 70 -7.18 -10.44 -2.00
CA LEU A 70 -6.61 -9.24 -1.39
C LEU A 70 -7.57 -8.57 -0.40
N LEU A 71 -8.87 -8.50 -0.75
CA LEU A 71 -9.90 -7.93 0.12
C LEU A 71 -10.15 -8.82 1.34
N ASP A 72 -10.18 -10.14 1.17
CA ASP A 72 -10.32 -11.08 2.28
C ASP A 72 -9.14 -10.99 3.24
N ILE A 73 -7.91 -10.94 2.72
CA ILE A 73 -6.70 -10.74 3.52
C ILE A 73 -6.73 -9.39 4.24
N ALA A 74 -7.19 -8.33 3.58
CA ALA A 74 -7.32 -7.02 4.21
C ALA A 74 -8.32 -7.04 5.37
N GLN A 75 -9.44 -7.76 5.23
CA GLN A 75 -10.38 -7.98 6.33
C GLN A 75 -9.72 -8.74 7.48
N GLU A 76 -9.10 -9.90 7.19
CA GLU A 76 -8.43 -10.75 8.19
C GLU A 76 -7.32 -10.03 8.95
N GLN A 77 -6.65 -9.08 8.29
CA GLN A 77 -5.54 -8.33 8.86
C GLN A 77 -5.96 -6.97 9.43
N GLU A 78 -7.27 -6.65 9.42
CA GLU A 78 -7.83 -5.38 9.91
C GLU A 78 -7.20 -4.15 9.23
N VAL A 79 -6.95 -4.26 7.93
CA VAL A 79 -6.28 -3.23 7.12
C VAL A 79 -7.22 -2.06 6.89
N ASP A 80 -6.71 -0.83 6.97
CA ASP A 80 -7.45 0.40 6.67
C ASP A 80 -7.00 1.08 5.35
N GLU A 81 -5.87 0.66 4.79
CA GLU A 81 -5.41 1.12 3.48
C GLU A 81 -4.53 0.09 2.73
N PHE A 82 -4.62 0.12 1.41
CA PHE A 82 -3.76 -0.61 0.49
C PHE A 82 -2.71 0.32 -0.09
N ILE A 83 -1.46 -0.14 -0.10
CA ILE A 83 -0.33 0.54 -0.74
C ILE A 83 0.18 -0.36 -1.87
N ILE A 84 -0.15 0.00 -3.11
CA ILE A 84 0.17 -0.80 -4.30
C ILE A 84 1.36 -0.16 -5.00
N GLY A 85 2.41 -0.96 -5.22
CA GLY A 85 3.58 -0.56 -5.99
C GLY A 85 3.24 -0.18 -7.42
N LEU A 86 3.64 1.02 -7.83
CA LEU A 86 3.49 1.54 -9.18
C LEU A 86 4.87 1.61 -9.86
N PRO A 87 5.18 0.68 -10.77
CA PRO A 87 6.40 0.75 -11.55
C PRO A 87 6.31 1.94 -12.49
N VAL A 88 7.32 2.79 -12.50
CA VAL A 88 7.43 3.95 -13.39
C VAL A 88 8.77 3.91 -14.10
N SER A 89 8.85 4.47 -15.31
CA SER A 89 10.11 4.52 -16.04
C SER A 89 11.11 5.48 -15.36
N SER A 90 12.39 5.41 -15.77
CA SER A 90 13.45 6.28 -15.23
C SER A 90 13.20 7.78 -15.46
N ASP A 91 12.35 8.13 -16.43
CA ASP A 91 11.88 9.50 -16.70
C ASP A 91 10.49 9.79 -16.10
N GLY A 92 9.99 8.92 -15.21
CA GLY A 92 8.73 9.10 -14.47
C GLY A 92 7.45 8.90 -15.29
N LYS A 93 7.54 8.30 -16.49
CA LYS A 93 6.39 8.07 -17.38
C LYS A 93 5.72 6.74 -17.12
N GLU A 94 4.45 6.67 -17.50
CA GLU A 94 3.68 5.44 -17.46
C GLU A 94 4.19 4.41 -18.48
N THR A 95 4.21 3.16 -18.05
CA THR A 95 4.55 2.01 -18.86
C THR A 95 3.33 1.10 -19.04
N PRO A 96 3.36 0.12 -19.97
CA PRO A 96 2.30 -0.88 -20.07
C PRO A 96 2.06 -1.64 -18.75
N GLN A 97 3.08 -1.78 -17.90
CA GLN A 97 2.93 -2.37 -16.57
C GLN A 97 2.23 -1.42 -15.59
N SER A 98 2.60 -0.14 -15.60
CA SER A 98 1.93 0.92 -14.81
C SER A 98 0.43 0.95 -15.09
N ASN A 99 0.04 0.86 -16.37
CA ASN A 99 -1.37 0.83 -16.79
C ASN A 99 -2.12 -0.39 -16.25
N LYS A 100 -1.49 -1.56 -16.23
CA LYS A 100 -2.08 -2.78 -15.66
C LYS A 100 -2.28 -2.64 -14.15
N VAL A 101 -1.26 -2.13 -13.45
CA VAL A 101 -1.31 -1.86 -12.01
C VAL A 101 -2.45 -0.90 -11.69
N ARG A 102 -2.53 0.25 -12.38
CA ARG A 102 -3.62 1.22 -12.19
C ARG A 102 -4.99 0.62 -12.42
N SER A 103 -5.13 -0.22 -13.45
CA SER A 103 -6.39 -0.92 -13.74
C SER A 103 -6.81 -1.86 -12.60
N VAL A 104 -5.88 -2.65 -12.05
CA VAL A 104 -6.15 -3.52 -10.90
C VAL A 104 -6.47 -2.69 -9.66
N ALA A 105 -5.66 -1.66 -9.37
CA ALA A 105 -5.87 -0.77 -8.24
C ALA A 105 -7.23 -0.08 -8.29
N GLY A 106 -7.71 0.34 -9.46
CA GLY A 106 -9.04 0.93 -9.62
C GLY A 106 -10.17 -0.05 -9.27
N ARG A 107 -10.06 -1.32 -9.67
CA ARG A 107 -11.06 -2.35 -9.30
C ARG A 107 -11.04 -2.69 -7.82
N ILE A 108 -9.85 -2.72 -7.21
CA ILE A 108 -9.70 -2.89 -5.77
C ILE A 108 -10.30 -1.68 -5.04
N ALA A 109 -10.00 -0.45 -5.48
CA ALA A 109 -10.46 0.78 -4.84
C ALA A 109 -11.98 0.89 -4.75
N VAL A 110 -12.71 0.47 -5.80
CA VAL A 110 -14.18 0.44 -5.78
C VAL A 110 -14.68 -0.50 -4.67
N GLN A 111 -14.16 -1.72 -4.60
CA GLN A 111 -14.59 -2.72 -3.60
C GLN A 111 -14.11 -2.40 -2.19
N ALA A 112 -12.90 -1.86 -2.05
CA ALA A 112 -12.30 -1.45 -0.79
C ALA A 112 -13.08 -0.28 -0.15
N ALA A 113 -13.53 0.68 -0.97
CA ALA A 113 -14.30 1.83 -0.52
C ALA A 113 -15.67 1.44 0.07
N GLU A 114 -16.27 0.32 -0.35
CA GLU A 114 -17.49 -0.23 0.29
C GLU A 114 -17.28 -0.49 1.79
N ARG A 115 -16.04 -0.82 2.17
CA ARG A 115 -15.61 -1.09 3.55
C ARG A 115 -14.86 0.09 4.17
N GLY A 116 -14.83 1.25 3.51
CA GLY A 116 -14.11 2.43 3.98
C GLY A 116 -12.58 2.34 3.90
N TRP A 117 -12.03 1.35 3.19
CA TRP A 117 -10.58 1.16 3.03
C TRP A 117 -10.03 1.97 1.86
N ARG A 118 -8.92 2.66 2.10
CA ARG A 118 -8.29 3.56 1.13
C ARG A 118 -7.31 2.80 0.24
N VAL A 119 -7.10 3.23 -0.99
CA VAL A 119 -6.11 2.64 -1.89
C VAL A 119 -5.19 3.72 -2.40
N TYR A 120 -3.89 3.49 -2.28
CA TYR A 120 -2.85 4.38 -2.79
C TYR A 120 -1.91 3.61 -3.72
N LEU A 121 -1.46 4.29 -4.77
CA LEU A 121 -0.37 3.87 -5.62
C LEU A 121 0.91 4.52 -5.11
N GLN A 122 1.88 3.72 -4.71
CA GLN A 122 3.19 4.19 -4.31
C GLN A 122 4.14 4.08 -5.48
N ASP A 123 4.70 5.20 -5.89
CA ASP A 123 5.72 5.25 -6.91
C ASP A 123 6.97 4.41 -6.51
N GLU A 124 7.37 3.49 -7.40
CA GLU A 124 8.54 2.63 -7.29
C GLU A 124 9.68 3.05 -8.23
N HIS A 125 10.25 4.24 -8.07
CA HIS A 125 11.55 4.54 -8.68
C HIS A 125 12.68 3.74 -7.98
N GLY A 126 13.25 2.75 -8.66
CA GLY A 126 14.40 1.97 -8.17
C GLY A 126 14.60 0.67 -8.94
N SER A 127 15.70 -0.05 -8.68
CA SER A 127 15.98 -1.32 -9.34
C SER A 127 15.70 -2.51 -8.43
N SER A 128 15.32 -3.66 -8.99
CA SER A 128 15.23 -4.93 -8.26
C SER A 128 16.56 -5.32 -7.59
N THR A 129 17.67 -4.80 -8.10
CA THR A 129 19.01 -4.90 -7.50
C THR A 129 19.08 -4.24 -6.13
N ASP A 130 18.40 -3.10 -5.91
CA ASP A 130 18.38 -2.40 -4.63
C ASP A 130 17.64 -3.21 -3.56
N ALA A 131 16.52 -3.84 -3.96
CA ALA A 131 15.79 -4.78 -3.12
C ALA A 131 16.67 -6.00 -2.76
N MET A 132 17.34 -6.59 -3.75
CA MET A 132 18.24 -7.73 -3.54
C MET A 132 19.40 -7.38 -2.59
N ASN A 133 20.04 -6.22 -2.79
CA ASN A 133 21.13 -5.74 -1.92
C ASN A 133 20.66 -5.49 -0.49
N ARG A 134 19.45 -4.93 -0.31
CA ARG A 134 18.88 -4.75 1.03
C ARG A 134 18.59 -6.08 1.72
N MET A 135 18.07 -7.06 0.99
CA MET A 135 17.86 -8.42 1.51
C MET A 135 19.15 -9.11 1.93
N ILE A 136 20.27 -8.85 1.22
CA ILE A 136 21.60 -9.30 1.63
C ILE A 136 22.00 -8.66 2.96
N ASN A 137 21.82 -7.34 3.09
CA ASN A 137 22.15 -6.61 4.32
C ASN A 137 21.31 -7.03 5.53
N LEU A 138 20.08 -7.51 5.32
CA LEU A 138 19.21 -8.08 6.36
C LEU A 138 19.61 -9.50 6.79
N GLY A 139 20.69 -10.08 6.25
CA GLY A 139 21.22 -11.37 6.67
C GLY A 139 20.42 -12.59 6.19
N LEU A 140 19.52 -12.42 5.22
CA LEU A 140 18.67 -13.49 4.72
C LEU A 140 19.46 -14.52 3.92
N SER A 141 19.16 -15.80 4.13
CA SER A 141 19.83 -16.89 3.41
C SER A 141 19.52 -16.83 1.91
N LYS A 142 20.41 -17.37 1.06
CA LYS A 142 20.18 -17.40 -0.41
C LYS A 142 18.86 -18.08 -0.79
N LEU A 143 18.45 -19.10 -0.02
CA LEU A 143 17.20 -19.83 -0.25
C LEU A 143 15.99 -18.94 0.07
N ASP A 144 16.01 -18.29 1.23
CA ASP A 144 14.94 -17.39 1.67
C ASP A 144 14.80 -16.21 0.72
N ARG A 145 15.93 -15.68 0.22
CA ARG A 145 15.93 -14.59 -0.76
C ARG A 145 15.30 -14.99 -2.09
N LYS A 146 15.47 -16.24 -2.53
CA LYS A 146 14.93 -16.73 -3.80
C LYS A 146 13.44 -17.06 -3.71
N GLN A 147 13.00 -17.58 -2.57
CA GLN A 147 11.60 -17.96 -2.36
C GLN A 147 10.71 -16.77 -1.99
N ASN A 148 11.24 -15.81 -1.22
CA ASN A 148 10.45 -14.69 -0.69
C ASN A 148 10.69 -13.36 -1.43
N LEU A 149 11.39 -13.37 -2.57
CA LEU A 149 11.76 -12.15 -3.29
C LEU A 149 10.56 -11.22 -3.51
N ASP A 150 9.41 -11.76 -3.93
CA ASP A 150 8.22 -10.97 -4.21
C ASP A 150 7.59 -10.43 -2.91
N ALA A 151 7.52 -11.22 -1.83
CA ALA A 151 7.05 -10.72 -0.53
C ALA A 151 7.96 -9.60 0.01
N TYR A 152 9.27 -9.69 -0.23
CA TYR A 152 10.21 -8.62 0.11
C TYR A 152 10.06 -7.39 -0.79
N ALA A 153 9.68 -7.53 -2.06
CA ALA A 153 9.34 -6.39 -2.89
C ALA A 153 8.18 -5.58 -2.28
N ALA A 154 7.14 -6.26 -1.79
CA ALA A 154 6.05 -5.59 -1.08
C ALA A 154 6.47 -4.92 0.25
N VAL A 155 7.47 -5.48 0.96
CA VAL A 155 8.08 -4.80 2.11
C VAL A 155 8.74 -3.49 1.68
N MET A 156 9.49 -3.50 0.57
CA MET A 156 10.14 -2.30 0.03
C MET A 156 9.13 -1.21 -0.34
N VAL A 157 7.96 -1.60 -0.87
CA VAL A 157 6.85 -0.66 -1.14
C VAL A 157 6.44 0.07 0.13
N LEU A 158 6.14 -0.67 1.21
CA LEU A 158 5.71 -0.07 2.47
C LEU A 158 6.82 0.75 3.13
N GLU A 159 8.06 0.24 3.17
CA GLU A 159 9.18 0.99 3.74
C GLU A 159 9.41 2.31 3.00
N ARG A 160 9.35 2.30 1.67
CA ARG A 160 9.45 3.53 0.87
C ARG A 160 8.31 4.48 1.22
N TYR A 161 7.08 4.00 1.16
CA TYR A 161 5.88 4.75 1.48
C TYR A 161 5.98 5.47 2.84
N PHE A 162 6.38 4.76 3.90
CA PHE A 162 6.56 5.38 5.22
C PHE A 162 7.77 6.32 5.28
N SER A 163 8.91 5.97 4.65
CA SER A 163 10.12 6.80 4.67
C SER A 163 9.93 8.14 3.95
N GLU A 164 9.14 8.16 2.88
CA GLU A 164 8.79 9.35 2.11
C GLU A 164 7.56 10.06 2.69
N SER A 165 7.04 9.60 3.84
CA SER A 165 5.84 10.15 4.48
C SER A 165 4.63 10.24 3.55
N GLY A 166 4.51 9.31 2.59
CA GLY A 166 3.46 9.28 1.58
C GLY A 166 3.55 10.36 0.49
N GLU A 167 4.64 11.14 0.38
CA GLU A 167 4.76 12.23 -0.62
C GLU A 167 4.69 11.77 -2.07
N ARG A 168 5.05 10.52 -2.36
CA ARG A 168 4.97 9.90 -3.70
C ARG A 168 3.86 8.85 -3.80
N SER A 169 2.83 9.00 -2.97
CA SER A 169 1.65 8.16 -3.03
C SER A 169 0.47 8.93 -3.66
N GLU A 170 -0.23 8.29 -4.58
CA GLU A 170 -1.40 8.83 -5.26
C GLU A 170 -2.63 8.02 -4.83
N MET A 171 -3.66 8.68 -4.29
CA MET A 171 -4.90 8.01 -3.94
C MET A 171 -5.68 7.59 -5.20
N VAL A 172 -6.12 6.33 -5.22
CA VAL A 172 -7.03 5.82 -6.25
C VAL A 172 -8.46 6.06 -5.78
N LEU A 173 -9.03 7.20 -6.18
CA LEU A 173 -10.37 7.61 -5.74
C LEU A 173 -11.47 7.04 -6.67
N PRO A 174 -12.46 6.29 -6.14
CA PRO A 174 -13.63 5.88 -6.93
C PRO A 174 -14.43 7.10 -7.41
N LYS A 175 -15.01 7.01 -8.62
CA LYS A 175 -15.85 8.08 -9.18
C LYS A 175 -17.22 8.23 -8.48
N GLN A 176 -17.67 7.17 -7.82
CA GLN A 176 -18.95 7.09 -7.12
C GLN A 176 -18.91 7.90 -5.83
N LEU A 177 -19.80 8.89 -5.68
CA LEU A 177 -19.80 9.80 -4.53
C LEU A 177 -20.15 9.09 -3.21
N ASP A 178 -21.04 8.11 -3.25
CA ASP A 178 -21.40 7.28 -2.10
C ASP A 178 -20.20 6.51 -1.56
N LEU A 179 -19.32 6.00 -2.44
CA LEU A 179 -18.07 5.37 -2.04
C LEU A 179 -17.09 6.37 -1.42
N GLN A 180 -17.01 7.59 -1.94
CA GLN A 180 -16.18 8.64 -1.35
C GLN A 180 -16.67 9.02 0.05
N GLU A 181 -17.98 9.05 0.29
CA GLU A 181 -18.55 9.27 1.63
C GLU A 181 -18.21 8.13 2.60
N LYS A 182 -18.22 6.87 2.14
CA LYS A 182 -17.78 5.74 2.96
C LYS A 182 -16.29 5.86 3.33
N LEU A 183 -15.44 6.26 2.39
CA LEU A 183 -14.01 6.52 2.66
C LEU A 183 -13.79 7.64 3.68
N ARG A 184 -14.65 8.68 3.70
CA ARG A 184 -14.57 9.76 4.70
C ARG A 184 -14.92 9.28 6.11
N LYS A 185 -15.90 8.39 6.22
CA LYS A 185 -16.30 7.77 7.50
C LYS A 185 -15.25 6.77 8.01
N GLY A 186 -14.48 6.18 7.10
CA GLY A 186 -13.54 5.10 7.41
C GLY A 186 -14.24 3.75 7.57
N PRO A 187 -13.49 2.68 7.89
CA PRO A 187 -14.09 1.38 8.17
C PRO A 187 -15.07 1.50 9.34
N PRO A 188 -16.28 0.91 9.23
CA PRO A 188 -17.22 0.91 10.34
C PRO A 188 -16.55 0.29 11.58
N PRO A 189 -16.84 0.78 12.80
CA PRO A 189 -16.48 0.06 14.01
C PRO A 189 -17.00 -1.38 13.86
N GLU A 190 -16.19 -2.38 14.20
CA GLU A 190 -16.62 -3.78 14.11
C GLU A 190 -18.03 -3.92 14.71
N ASP A 191 -19.00 -4.32 13.87
CA ASP A 191 -20.28 -4.79 14.37
C ASP A 191 -19.96 -6.03 15.22
N LEU A 192 -20.00 -5.86 16.55
CA LEU A 192 -19.84 -6.92 17.57
C LEU A 192 -20.89 -8.04 17.47
N ASP A 193 -21.75 -8.01 16.44
CA ASP A 193 -22.97 -8.80 16.33
C ASP A 193 -22.93 -9.90 15.25
N PHE A 194 -21.76 -10.20 14.68
CA PHE A 194 -21.59 -11.41 13.85
C PHE A 194 -20.55 -12.35 14.46
N PHE A 195 -20.95 -13.02 15.55
CA PHE A 195 -20.39 -14.28 16.04
C PHE A 195 -21.23 -15.47 15.53
#